data_AF-A0A419EGE1-F1
#
_entry.id   AF-A0A419EGE1-F1
#
_cell.length_a   1.000
_cell.length_b   1.000
_cell.length_c   1.000
_cell.angle_alpha   90.00
_cell.angle_beta   90.00
_cell.angle_gamma   90.00
#
_symmetry.space_group_name_H-M   'P 1'
#
loop_
_entity.id
_entity.type
_entity.pdbx_description
1 polymer ?
#
loop_
_entity_poly.entity_id
_entity_poly.type
_entity_poly.pdbx_seq_one_letter_code
_entity_poly.pdbx_strand_id
1 'polypeptide(L)' 'MKNPITHVTLKNGMQVMLKEIHTAPIISSWIWYRVGSRDEVTGKTGISHWTEHMLFKGTRKFPGSTLDKS' A
#
# COMPACT_ATOMS: atom_id res chain seq x y z
N MET A 1 -3.74 -23.08 -16.92
CA MET A 1 -4.70 -23.03 -15.80
C MET A 1 -4.79 -21.60 -15.31
N LYS A 2 -5.97 -20.96 -15.35
CA LYS A 2 -6.16 -19.63 -14.75
C LYS A 2 -6.36 -19.85 -13.25
N ASN A 3 -5.35 -19.55 -12.44
CA ASN A 3 -5.56 -19.51 -10.99
C ASN A 3 -6.52 -18.35 -10.69
N PRO A 4 -7.70 -18.62 -10.10
CA PRO A 4 -8.66 -17.57 -9.79
C PRO A 4 -8.09 -16.62 -8.74
N ILE A 5 -8.48 -15.34 -8.85
CA ILE A 5 -8.17 -14.36 -7.80
C ILE A 5 -9.15 -14.60 -6.66
N THR A 6 -8.63 -14.76 -5.44
CA THR A 6 -9.45 -14.82 -4.22
C THR A 6 -9.74 -13.40 -3.76
N HIS A 7 -11.02 -13.10 -3.54
CA HIS A 7 -11.49 -11.81 -3.04
C HIS A 7 -12.03 -11.97 -1.62
N VAL A 8 -11.50 -11.18 -0.69
CA VAL A 8 -11.98 -11.15 0.70
C VAL A 8 -12.22 -9.70 1.12
N THR A 9 -13.34 -9.44 1.78
CA THR A 9 -13.59 -8.15 2.43
C THR A 9 -13.49 -8.33 3.94
N LEU A 10 -12.60 -7.57 4.57
CA LEU A 10 -12.42 -7.62 6.03
C LEU A 10 -13.56 -6.88 6.75
N LYS A 11 -13.68 -7.09 8.06
CA LYS A 11 -14.70 -6.44 8.90
C LYS A 11 -14.64 -4.90 8.87
N ASN A 12 -13.48 -4.33 8.60
CA ASN A 12 -13.28 -2.88 8.46
C ASN A 12 -13.54 -2.35 7.03
N GLY A 13 -14.00 -3.19 6.11
CA GLY A 13 -14.28 -2.83 4.72
C GLY A 13 -13.08 -2.90 3.77
N MET A 14 -11.87 -3.23 4.25
CA MET A 14 -10.70 -3.39 3.38
C MET A 14 -10.88 -4.60 2.45
N GLN A 15 -10.63 -4.38 1.16
CA GLN A 15 -10.65 -5.43 0.14
C GLN A 15 -9.26 -6.03 -0.02
N VAL A 16 -9.18 -7.36 0.03
CA VAL A 16 -7.96 -8.14 -0.18
C VAL A 16 -8.14 -8.98 -1.44
N MET A 17 -7.20 -8.82 -2.37
CA MET A 17 -7.14 -9.59 -3.61
C MET A 17 -5.89 -10.46 -3.58
N LEU A 18 -6.06 -11.78 -3.50
CA LEU A 18 -4.97 -12.74 -3.45
C LEU A 18 -4.92 -13.57 -4.73
N LYS A 19 -3.74 -13.66 -5.33
CA LYS A 19 -3.47 -14.54 -6.46
C LYS A 19 -2.28 -15.41 -6.13
N GLU A 20 -2.54 -16.70 -5.96
CA GLU A 20 -1.51 -17.68 -5.67
C GLU A 20 -0.82 -18.16 -6.95
N ILE A 21 0.51 -18.14 -6.95
CA ILE A 21 1.34 -18.52 -8.11
C ILE A 21 2.54 -19.32 -7.58
N HIS A 22 2.63 -20.60 -7.96
CA HIS A 22 3.68 -21.53 -7.50
C HIS A 22 4.91 -21.58 -8.42
N THR A 23 5.17 -20.52 -9.19
CA THR A 23 6.27 -20.50 -10.16
C THR A 23 7.61 -20.13 -9.55
N ALA A 24 7.61 -19.42 -8.41
CA ALA A 24 8.81 -19.00 -7.69
C ALA A 24 8.48 -18.75 -6.21
N PRO A 25 9.43 -18.97 -5.28
CA PRO A 25 9.23 -18.74 -3.84
C PRO A 25 9.34 -17.25 -3.48
N ILE A 26 8.55 -16.40 -4.15
CA ILE A 26 8.54 -14.94 -3.95
C ILE A 26 7.12 -14.46 -3.66
N ILE A 27 7.01 -13.39 -2.89
CA ILE A 27 5.74 -12.73 -2.57
C ILE A 27 5.85 -11.28 -3.00
N SER A 28 4.83 -10.81 -3.73
CA SER A 28 4.65 -9.39 -4.03
C SER A 28 3.38 -8.92 -3.33
N SER A 29 3.49 -7.83 -2.57
CA SER A 29 2.38 -7.26 -1.80
C SER A 29 2.23 -5.79 -2.12
N TRP A 30 0.99 -5.34 -2.29
CA TRP A 30 0.65 -3.97 -2.67
C TRP A 30 -0.47 -3.47 -1.76
N ILE A 31 -0.38 -2.23 -1.31
CA ILE A 31 -1.44 -1.55 -0.56
C ILE A 31 -1.90 -0.37 -1.39
N TRP A 32 -3.17 -0.35 -1.75
CA TRP A 32 -3.78 0.70 -2.57
C TRP A 32 -4.67 1.57 -1.70
N TYR A 33 -4.46 2.88 -1.76
CA TYR A 33 -5.33 3.86 -1.12
C TYR A 33 -6.17 4.54 -2.18
N ARG A 34 -7.50 4.58 -1.98
CA ARG A 34 -8.42 5.26 -2.90
C ARG A 34 -8.46 6.76 -2.61
N VAL A 35 -7.31 7.40 -2.69
CA VAL A 35 -7.10 8.85 -2.50
C VAL A 35 -5.90 9.30 -3.33
N GLY A 36 -5.92 10.54 -3.83
CA GLY A 36 -4.78 11.16 -4.50
C GLY A 36 -4.97 12.65 -4.70
N SER A 37 -4.14 13.26 -5.55
CA SER A 37 -4.17 14.71 -5.83
C SER A 37 -5.55 15.20 -6.33
N ARG A 38 -6.31 14.34 -7.01
CA ARG A 38 -7.67 14.64 -7.47
C ARG A 38 -8.66 14.87 -6.32
N ASP A 39 -8.40 14.32 -5.15
CA ASP A 39 -9.26 14.44 -3.97
C ASP A 39 -8.85 15.63 -3.09
N GLU A 40 -7.85 16.41 -3.49
CA GLU A 40 -7.35 17.56 -2.73
C GLU A 40 -8.22 18.80 -2.90
N VAL A 41 -8.44 19.52 -1.81
CA VAL A 41 -9.13 20.82 -1.83
C VAL A 41 -8.16 21.90 -2.29
N THR A 42 -8.65 22.86 -3.09
CA THR A 42 -7.89 24.05 -3.49
C THR A 42 -7.29 24.75 -2.26
N GLY A 43 -6.00 25.08 -2.32
CA GLY A 43 -5.25 25.63 -1.18
C GLY A 43 -4.63 24.57 -0.25
N LYS A 44 -4.88 23.28 -0.50
CA LYS A 44 -4.28 22.12 0.19
C LYS A 44 -3.65 21.13 -0.79
N THR A 45 -3.22 21.62 -1.94
CA THR A 45 -2.60 20.82 -3.00
C THR A 45 -1.23 20.28 -2.56
N GLY A 46 -0.94 19.02 -2.86
CA GLY A 46 0.33 18.34 -2.58
C GLY A 46 0.38 17.56 -1.26
N ILE A 47 -0.69 17.53 -0.48
CA ILE A 47 -0.77 16.77 0.77
C ILE A 47 -0.71 15.27 0.54
N SER A 48 -1.33 14.75 -0.52
CA SER A 48 -1.31 13.32 -0.85
C SER A 48 0.12 12.86 -1.13
N HIS A 49 0.84 13.63 -1.95
CA HIS A 49 2.25 13.38 -2.27
C HIS A 49 3.14 13.54 -1.03
N TRP A 50 2.96 14.59 -0.24
CA TRP A 50 3.71 14.75 1.01
C TRP A 50 3.48 13.58 1.97
N THR A 51 2.24 13.08 2.08
CA THR A 51 1.90 11.92 2.90
C THR A 51 2.60 10.66 2.41
N GLU A 52 2.70 10.46 1.10
CA GLU A 52 3.46 9.36 0.50
C GLU A 52 4.93 9.38 0.92
N HIS A 53 5.60 10.53 0.90
CA HIS A 53 6.98 10.68 1.40
C HIS A 53 7.09 10.30 2.88
N MET A 54 6.09 10.68 3.69
CA MET A 54 6.09 10.41 5.12
C MET A 54 5.97 8.92 5.46
N LEU A 55 5.42 8.09 4.57
CA LEU A 55 5.36 6.64 4.77
C LEU A 55 6.74 6.01 4.97
N PHE A 56 7.80 6.63 4.44
CA PHE A 56 9.17 6.13 4.49
C PHE A 56 10.03 6.80 5.58
N LYS A 57 9.53 7.84 6.27
CA LYS A 57 10.29 8.52 7.34
C LYS A 57 10.32 7.75 8.66
N GLY A 58 9.65 6.61 8.72
CA GLY A 58 9.65 5.70 9.86
C GLY A 58 8.43 5.86 10.77
N THR A 59 8.26 4.88 11.64
CA THR A 59 7.20 4.79 12.64
C THR A 59 7.81 4.72 14.04
N ARG A 60 6.98 4.84 15.08
CA ARG A 60 7.44 4.68 16.48
C ARG A 60 8.13 3.34 16.73
N LYS A 61 7.72 2.29 16.00
CA LYS A 61 8.27 0.93 16.14
C LYS A 61 9.44 0.67 15.19
N PHE A 62 9.47 1.32 14.03
CA PHE A 62 10.49 1.15 13.00
C PHE A 62 11.01 2.52 12.54
N PRO A 63 12.10 3.05 13.13
CA PRO A 63 12.67 4.34 12.76
C PRO A 63 13.10 4.39 11.29
N GLY A 64 13.13 5.58 10.67
CA GLY A 64 13.35 5.75 9.22
C GLY A 64 14.63 5.11 8.68
N SER A 65 15.70 5.06 9.48
CA SER A 65 16.96 4.38 9.13
C SER A 65 16.86 2.85 9.02
N THR A 66 15.71 2.25 9.36
CA THR A 66 15.47 0.80 9.26
C THR A 66 14.97 0.41 7.87
N LEU A 67 14.26 1.31 7.19
CA LEU A 67 13.66 1.05 5.87
C LEU A 67 14.62 1.36 4.72
N ASP A 68 15.56 2.30 4.91
CA ASP A 68 16.58 2.70 3.93
C ASP A 68 17.86 1.82 3.95
N LYS A 69 17.89 0.73 4.73
CA LYS A 69 19.03 -0.21 4.71
C LYS A 69 18.94 -1.13 3.49
N SER A 70 19.42 -0.63 2.35
CA SER A 70 19.78 -1.43 1.17
C SER A 70 21.21 -1.96 1.29
#